data_AF-A0A523UHH3-F1
#
_entry.id   AF-A0A523UHH3-F1
#
_cell.length_a   1.000
_cell.length_b   1.000
_cell.length_c   1.000
_cell.angle_alpha   90.00
_cell.angle_beta   90.00
_cell.angle_gamma   90.00
#
_symmetry.space_group_name_H-M   'P 1'
#
loop_
_entity.id
_entity.type
_entity.pdbx_description
1 polymer ?
#
loop_
_entity_poly.entity_id
_entity_poly.type
_entity_poly.pdbx_seq_one_letter_code
_entity_poly.pdbx_strand_id
1 'polypeptide(L)'
;MRGRQISSGPEDFSLLSSDLLVNDQPAAPGDTVEVDALKTSEIEVVYQIANADPRSWGDPIGVWRSCLTVFDVTNNRAIDSDLEDDSGYGCTDKAGVKVGQINKPTKFRLKIWANQALASAPPKSYW
;
A
#
# COMPACT_ATOMS: atom_id res chain seq x y z
N MET A 1 -34.02 -7.85 9.37
CA MET A 1 -33.66 -6.93 8.28
C MET A 1 -32.24 -7.26 7.86
N ARG A 2 -32.00 -7.53 6.57
CA ARG A 2 -30.64 -7.83 6.08
C ARG A 2 -29.84 -6.52 6.11
N GLY A 3 -28.78 -6.48 6.93
CA GLY A 3 -27.85 -5.36 6.98
C GLY A 3 -27.34 -5.08 5.58
N ARG A 4 -27.47 -3.83 5.14
CA ARG A 4 -26.94 -3.34 3.89
C ARG A 4 -25.44 -3.56 3.94
N GLN A 5 -24.90 -4.36 3.02
CA GLN A 5 -23.46 -4.45 2.81
C GLN A 5 -23.01 -3.05 2.41
N ILE A 6 -22.33 -2.35 3.31
CA ILE A 6 -21.63 -1.12 2.97
C ILE A 6 -20.43 -1.62 2.16
N SER A 7 -20.52 -1.51 0.84
CA SER A 7 -19.39 -1.81 -0.03
C SER A 7 -18.35 -0.73 0.22
N SER A 8 -17.35 -1.06 1.02
CA SER A 8 -16.17 -0.23 1.22
C SER A 8 -15.30 -0.34 -0.01
N GLY A 9 -15.34 0.71 -0.82
CA GLY A 9 -14.50 0.82 -1.99
C GLY A 9 -13.05 1.07 -1.56
N PRO A 10 -12.09 0.87 -2.47
CA PRO A 10 -10.69 1.22 -2.23
C PRO A 10 -10.42 2.72 -2.04
N GLU A 11 -11.45 3.58 -2.06
CA GLU A 11 -11.36 5.04 -2.12
C GLU A 11 -11.87 5.73 -0.84
N ASP A 12 -12.19 4.98 0.21
CA ASP A 12 -12.79 5.53 1.46
C ASP A 12 -11.76 6.16 2.42
N PHE A 13 -10.52 6.40 1.95
CA PHE A 13 -9.45 7.04 2.71
C PHE A 13 -8.82 8.21 1.95
N SER A 14 -8.28 9.16 2.70
CA SER A 14 -7.43 10.23 2.18
C SER A 14 -5.97 9.91 2.51
N LEU A 15 -5.10 9.88 1.51
CA LEU A 15 -3.66 9.84 1.70
C LEU A 15 -3.18 11.26 2.05
N LEU A 16 -2.70 11.45 3.27
CA LEU A 16 -2.24 12.75 3.77
C LEU A 16 -0.78 12.99 3.42
N SER A 17 0.05 11.95 3.52
CA SER A 17 1.46 11.97 3.14
C SER A 17 1.94 10.57 2.78
N SER A 18 3.04 10.52 2.03
CA SER A 18 3.76 9.28 1.74
C SER A 18 5.22 9.56 1.45
N ASP A 19 6.11 8.79 2.04
CA ASP A 19 7.54 8.78 1.77
C ASP A 19 7.93 7.40 1.23
N LEU A 20 8.57 7.38 0.06
CA LEU A 20 9.03 6.17 -0.59
C LEU A 20 10.47 5.86 -0.15
N LEU A 21 10.71 4.61 0.20
CA LEU A 21 12.03 4.09 0.53
C LEU A 21 12.37 2.91 -0.40
N VAL A 22 13.63 2.82 -0.82
CA VAL A 22 14.20 1.65 -1.49
C VAL A 22 15.41 1.20 -0.67
N ASN A 23 15.35 0.00 -0.09
CA ASN A 23 16.36 -0.51 0.84
C ASN A 23 16.67 0.49 1.99
N ASP A 24 15.64 0.94 2.71
CA ASP A 24 15.72 1.95 3.77
C ASP A 24 16.25 3.35 3.34
N GLN A 25 16.45 3.60 2.04
CA GLN A 25 16.92 4.90 1.53
C GLN A 25 15.78 5.70 0.87
N PRO A 26 15.61 7.00 1.19
CA PRO A 26 14.61 7.85 0.55
C PRO A 26 14.74 7.90 -0.97
N ALA A 27 13.59 7.84 -1.65
CA ALA A 27 13.47 8.00 -3.09
C ALA A 27 12.21 8.81 -3.43
N ALA A 28 12.20 9.51 -4.56
CA ALA A 28 11.00 10.19 -5.06
C ALA A 28 10.33 9.39 -6.20
N PRO A 29 9.02 9.56 -6.41
CA PRO A 29 8.35 8.99 -7.57
C PRO A 29 8.99 9.46 -8.89
N GLY A 30 9.45 8.50 -9.69
CA GLY A 30 10.13 8.76 -10.95
C GLY A 30 11.67 8.73 -10.88
N ASP A 31 12.25 8.64 -9.68
CA ASP A 31 13.69 8.52 -9.50
C ASP A 31 14.24 7.19 -10.03
N THR A 32 15.52 7.21 -10.39
CA THR A 32 16.32 6.01 -10.62
C THR A 32 17.22 5.80 -9.41
N VAL A 33 17.05 4.65 -8.75
CA VAL A 33 17.86 4.26 -7.59
C VAL A 33 18.77 3.12 -8.00
N GLU A 34 20.07 3.30 -7.80
CA GLU A 34 21.05 2.22 -7.97
C GLU A 34 20.97 1.26 -6.79
N VAL A 35 20.93 -0.03 -7.08
CA VAL A 35 20.84 -1.11 -6.07
C VAL A 35 21.91 -2.16 -6.31
N ASP A 36 22.30 -2.85 -5.25
CA ASP A 36 23.22 -3.98 -5.35
C ASP A 36 22.51 -5.16 -6.02
N ALA A 37 22.94 -5.52 -7.24
CA ALA A 37 22.34 -6.58 -8.04
C ALA A 37 22.42 -7.98 -7.39
N LEU A 38 23.28 -8.17 -6.38
CA LEU A 38 23.42 -9.43 -5.64
C LEU A 38 22.51 -9.51 -4.42
N LYS A 39 21.90 -8.40 -4.00
CA LYS A 39 21.01 -8.36 -2.83
C LYS A 39 19.55 -8.34 -3.26
N THR A 40 18.70 -8.90 -2.40
CA THR A 40 17.26 -8.71 -2.54
C THR A 40 16.94 -7.27 -2.18
N SER A 41 16.27 -6.56 -3.09
CA SER A 41 15.79 -5.23 -2.83
C SER A 41 14.39 -5.26 -2.22
N GLU A 42 14.12 -4.27 -1.39
CA GLU A 42 12.83 -4.01 -0.76
C GLU A 42 12.36 -2.60 -1.10
N ILE A 43 11.07 -2.48 -1.39
CA ILE A 43 10.40 -1.20 -1.62
C ILE A 43 9.43 -1.01 -0.48
N GLU A 44 9.58 0.10 0.24
CA GLU A 44 8.73 0.44 1.37
C GLU A 44 8.07 1.78 1.14
N VAL A 45 6.88 1.94 1.70
CA VAL A 45 6.22 3.24 1.77
C VAL A 45 5.83 3.49 3.20
N VAL A 46 6.32 4.60 3.75
CA VAL A 46 5.81 5.19 4.98
C VAL A 46 4.65 6.08 4.57
N TYR A 47 3.47 5.89 5.12
CA TYR A 47 2.28 6.65 4.72
C TYR A 47 1.51 7.13 5.92
N GLN A 48 0.77 8.21 5.70
CA GLN A 48 -0.25 8.68 6.61
C GLN A 48 -1.58 8.69 5.89
N ILE A 49 -2.56 7.96 6.43
CA ILE A 49 -3.92 7.92 5.90
C ILE A 49 -4.91 8.40 6.95
N ALA A 50 -6.02 8.96 6.49
CA ALA A 50 -7.16 9.31 7.33
C ALA A 50 -8.45 8.80 6.70
N ASN A 51 -9.45 8.52 7.55
CA ASN A 51 -10.80 8.26 7.09
C ASN A 51 -11.31 9.47 6.28
N ALA A 52 -11.71 9.25 5.01
CA ALA A 52 -12.27 10.31 4.18
C ALA A 52 -13.66 10.77 4.68
N ASP A 53 -14.42 9.88 5.33
CA ASP A 53 -15.70 10.19 5.93
C ASP A 53 -15.87 9.52 7.31
N PRO A 54 -15.36 10.14 8.38
CA PRO A 54 -15.44 9.61 9.74
C PRO A 54 -16.85 9.52 10.32
N ARG A 55 -17.86 10.12 9.67
CA ARG A 55 -19.23 10.20 10.22
C ARG A 55 -20.24 9.29 9.53
N SER A 56 -20.00 8.86 8.28
CA SER A 56 -20.96 7.98 7.59
C SER A 56 -21.02 6.54 8.10
N TRP A 57 -20.08 6.13 8.94
CA TRP A 57 -19.91 4.72 9.32
C TRP A 57 -20.35 4.38 10.74
N GLY A 58 -20.66 5.37 11.59
CA GLY A 58 -21.19 5.15 12.94
C GLY A 58 -20.28 4.40 13.92
N ASP A 59 -19.06 4.04 13.51
CA ASP A 59 -18.04 3.39 14.33
C ASP A 59 -16.93 4.42 14.70
N PRO A 60 -16.87 4.86 15.97
CA PRO A 60 -15.90 5.84 16.43
C PRO A 60 -14.49 5.28 16.61
N ILE A 61 -14.29 3.96 16.50
CA ILE A 61 -12.99 3.29 16.70
C ILE A 61 -12.34 2.94 15.35
N GLY A 62 -13.13 2.64 14.32
CA GLY A 62 -12.70 2.46 12.93
C GLY A 62 -11.46 1.57 12.79
N VAL A 63 -11.64 0.26 12.67
CA VAL A 63 -10.52 -0.65 12.34
C VAL A 63 -10.38 -0.72 10.83
N TRP A 64 -9.17 -0.47 10.35
CA TRP A 64 -8.81 -0.47 8.94
C TRP A 64 -7.73 -1.51 8.70
N ARG A 65 -7.57 -1.85 7.42
CA ARG A 65 -6.42 -2.55 6.92
C ARG A 65 -5.89 -1.80 5.73
N SER A 66 -4.61 -1.48 5.77
CA SER A 66 -3.89 -0.89 4.66
C SER A 66 -3.08 -1.97 3.95
N CYS A 67 -2.72 -1.66 2.71
CA CYS A 67 -1.98 -2.59 1.87
C CYS A 67 -1.12 -1.86 0.87
N LEU A 68 0.17 -2.17 0.84
CA LEU A 68 1.04 -1.81 -0.28
C LEU A 68 1.03 -2.94 -1.30
N THR A 69 0.80 -2.60 -2.56
CA THR A 69 0.95 -3.53 -3.68
C THR A 69 2.00 -3.02 -4.64
N VAL A 70 2.83 -3.93 -5.18
CA VAL A 70 3.89 -3.59 -6.13
C VAL A 70 3.74 -4.38 -7.44
N PHE A 71 3.80 -3.67 -8.56
CA PHE A 71 3.78 -4.23 -9.92
C PHE A 71 5.09 -3.94 -10.65
N ASP A 72 5.70 -4.98 -11.19
CA ASP A 72 6.88 -4.91 -12.06
C ASP A 72 6.41 -4.63 -13.48
N VAL A 73 6.56 -3.37 -13.89
CA VAL A 73 6.16 -2.87 -15.21
C VAL A 73 7.08 -3.43 -16.29
N THR A 74 8.35 -3.64 -15.99
CA THR A 74 9.34 -4.14 -16.96
C THR A 74 9.03 -5.57 -17.38
N ASN A 75 8.62 -6.43 -16.45
CA ASN A 75 8.31 -7.83 -16.74
C ASN A 75 6.79 -8.13 -16.72
N ASN A 76 5.95 -7.10 -16.65
CA ASN A 76 4.49 -7.16 -16.69
C ASN A 76 3.88 -8.16 -15.69
N ARG A 77 4.24 -8.06 -14.42
CA ARG A 77 3.79 -8.99 -13.37
C ARG A 77 3.56 -8.30 -12.03
N ALA A 78 2.56 -8.77 -11.28
CA ALA A 78 2.43 -8.42 -9.87
C ALA A 78 3.53 -9.12 -9.07
N ILE A 79 4.19 -8.39 -8.16
CA ILE A 79 5.21 -8.96 -7.27
C ILE A 79 4.53 -9.53 -6.04
N ASP A 80 4.20 -8.65 -5.09
CA ASP A 80 3.52 -9.03 -3.86
C ASP A 80 2.73 -7.87 -3.26
N SER A 81 2.09 -8.19 -2.15
CA SER A 81 1.35 -7.26 -1.32
C SER A 81 1.75 -7.41 0.13
N ASP A 82 1.87 -6.31 0.84
CA ASP A 82 2.03 -6.28 2.28
C ASP A 82 0.77 -5.69 2.93
N LEU A 83 0.35 -6.20 4.08
CA LEU A 83 -0.92 -5.87 4.74
C LEU A 83 -0.66 -5.43 6.17
N GLU A 84 -1.15 -4.24 6.54
CA GLU A 84 -1.02 -3.71 7.89
C GLU A 84 -2.40 -3.49 8.52
N ASP A 85 -2.52 -3.85 9.79
CA ASP A 85 -3.75 -3.67 10.58
C ASP A 85 -3.71 -2.31 11.29
N ASP A 86 -4.68 -1.47 10.97
CA ASP A 86 -4.75 -0.08 11.40
C ASP A 86 -5.99 0.17 12.29
N SER A 87 -5.91 1.17 13.17
CA SER A 87 -7.05 1.55 14.01
C SER A 87 -7.17 3.07 14.18
N GLY A 88 -8.40 3.55 14.36
CA GLY A 88 -8.71 4.95 14.63
C GLY A 88 -9.21 5.74 13.43
N TYR A 89 -9.17 7.07 13.56
CA TYR A 89 -9.57 8.02 12.51
C TYR A 89 -8.54 8.16 11.37
N GLY A 90 -7.34 7.62 11.58
CA GLY A 90 -6.21 7.64 10.67
C GLY A 90 -5.00 7.03 11.35
N CYS A 91 -4.01 6.66 10.56
CA CYS A 91 -2.77 6.04 11.02
C CYS A 91 -1.57 6.63 10.28
N THR A 92 -0.41 6.47 10.90
CA THR A 92 0.89 6.57 10.24
C THR A 92 1.54 5.21 10.37
N ASP A 93 1.85 4.58 9.26
CA ASP A 93 2.44 3.25 9.25
C ASP A 93 3.41 3.07 8.08
N LYS A 94 4.06 1.91 8.02
CA LYS A 94 5.03 1.52 7.00
C LYS A 94 4.71 0.13 6.47
N ALA A 95 4.57 0.01 5.15
CA ALA A 95 4.42 -1.28 4.48
C ALA A 95 5.58 -1.52 3.52
N GLY A 96 6.05 -2.77 3.43
CA GLY A 96 7.26 -3.16 2.70
C GLY A 96 7.06 -4.39 1.83
N VAL A 97 7.48 -4.32 0.56
CA VAL A 97 7.45 -5.46 -0.37
C VAL A 97 8.84 -5.75 -0.89
N LYS A 98 9.29 -6.99 -0.65
CA LYS A 98 10.53 -7.52 -1.25
C LYS A 98 10.32 -7.77 -2.74
N VAL A 99 11.08 -7.08 -3.57
CA VAL A 99 10.99 -7.16 -5.04
C VAL A 99 12.00 -8.11 -5.67
N GLY A 100 12.85 -8.73 -4.86
CA GLY A 100 13.87 -9.68 -5.30
C GLY A 100 15.16 -8.99 -5.75
N GLN A 101 16.06 -9.77 -6.36
CA GLN A 101 17.30 -9.25 -6.95
C GLN A 101 17.00 -8.52 -8.26
N ILE A 102 17.59 -7.33 -8.43
CA ILE A 102 17.43 -6.49 -9.62
C ILE A 102 18.78 -6.40 -10.34
N ASN A 103 18.94 -7.19 -11.40
CA ASN A 103 20.18 -7.29 -12.18
C ASN A 103 20.15 -6.53 -13.53
N LYS A 104 19.05 -5.82 -13.80
CA LYS A 104 18.84 -4.98 -14.98
C LYS A 104 17.90 -3.82 -14.62
N PRO A 105 17.93 -2.68 -15.34
CA PRO A 105 17.00 -1.58 -15.10
C PRO A 105 15.54 -2.06 -15.08
N THR A 106 14.86 -1.84 -13.96
CA THR A 106 13.50 -2.35 -13.69
C THR A 106 12.61 -1.23 -13.18
N LYS A 107 11.41 -1.12 -13.74
CA LYS A 107 10.43 -0.11 -13.36
C LYS A 107 9.32 -0.73 -12.54
N PHE A 108 8.97 -0.10 -11.43
CA PHE A 108 7.87 -0.52 -10.58
C PHE A 108 6.75 0.52 -10.58
N ARG A 109 5.52 0.04 -10.42
CA ARG A 109 4.35 0.84 -10.08
C ARG A 109 3.84 0.36 -8.73
N LEU A 110 3.55 1.30 -7.85
CA LEU A 110 3.09 1.05 -6.50
C LEU A 110 1.66 1.56 -6.34
N LYS A 111 0.87 0.91 -5.50
CA LYS A 111 -0.45 1.40 -5.06
C LYS A 111 -0.61 1.10 -3.58
N ILE A 112 -1.05 2.10 -2.83
CA ILE A 112 -1.52 1.96 -1.45
C ILE A 112 -3.03 1.82 -1.49
N TRP A 113 -3.52 0.82 -0.77
CA TRP A 113 -4.93 0.60 -0.53
C TRP A 113 -5.18 0.73 0.96
N ALA A 114 -6.35 1.24 1.34
CA ALA A 114 -6.82 1.10 2.70
C ALA A 114 -8.32 0.83 2.66
N ASN A 115 -8.77 -0.03 3.56
CA ASN A 115 -10.16 -0.43 3.63
C ASN A 115 -10.55 -0.74 5.08
N GLN A 116 -11.78 -0.39 5.47
CA GLN A 116 -12.33 -0.75 6.78
C GLN A 116 -12.64 -2.26 6.89
N ALA A 117 -12.88 -2.71 8.13
CA ALA A 117 -13.34 -4.06 8.44
C ALA A 117 -12.38 -5.18 8.03
N LEU A 118 -11.07 -4.89 8.02
CA LEU A 118 -10.01 -5.87 7.75
C LEU A 118 -10.17 -6.58 6.40
N ALA A 119 -10.73 -5.89 5.39
CA ALA A 119 -10.89 -6.44 4.06
C ALA A 119 -9.53 -6.91 3.50
N SER A 120 -9.53 -8.03 2.78
CA SER A 120 -8.29 -8.58 2.21
C SER A 120 -7.65 -7.61 1.22
N ALA A 121 -6.32 -7.74 1.05
CA ALA A 121 -5.61 -7.11 -0.06
C ALA A 121 -6.37 -7.34 -1.38
N PRO A 122 -6.43 -6.35 -2.29
CA PRO A 122 -6.94 -6.59 -3.61
C PRO A 122 -6.15 -7.73 -4.28
N PRO A 123 -6.81 -8.59 -5.06
CA PRO A 123 -6.13 -9.71 -5.70
C PRO A 123 -5.05 -9.20 -6.65
N LYS A 124 -3.98 -9.99 -6.85
CA LYS A 124 -2.88 -9.65 -7.77
C LYS A 124 -3.33 -9.36 -9.22
N SER A 125 -4.52 -9.81 -9.61
CA SER A 125 -5.15 -9.50 -10.90
C SER A 125 -5.70 -8.07 -11.03
N TYR A 126 -5.68 -7.27 -9.97
CA TYR A 126 -6.23 -5.90 -9.92
C TYR A 126 -5.22 -4.81 -10.38
N TRP A 127 -4.35 -5.17 -11.33
CA TRP A 127 -3.27 -4.34 -11.85
C TRP A 127 -3.43 -3.96 -13.32
#